data_AF-A0A7S2AYH1-F1
#
_entry.id   AF-A0A7S2AYH1-F1
#
_cell.length_a   1.000
_cell.length_b   1.000
_cell.length_c   1.000
_cell.angle_alpha   90.00
_cell.angle_beta   90.00
_cell.angle_gamma   90.00
#
_symmetry.space_group_name_H-M   'P 1'
#
loop_
_entity.id
_entity.type
_entity.pdbx_description
1 polymer ?
#
loop_
_entity_poly.entity_id
_entity_poly.type
_entity_poly.pdbx_seq_one_letter_code
_entity_poly.pdbx_strand_id
1 'polypeptide(L)'
;EIARTVKSLKLDLENHTDLPWSAQCLRLCIEGTPELPDYFCLDIVVPRSCSDVVDMILEARSEEVVKWLRKLMSFPDLSSQERLLEQDVPPELFGNAEFMLSACQCCNTALRYAEVGLRHSFDVVLAAVNHYGLALQWA
;
A
#
# COMPACT_ATOMS: atom_id res chain seq x y z
N GLU A 1 4.32 23.96 -9.17
CA GLU A 1 3.84 22.66 -9.66
C GLU A 1 3.44 21.82 -8.48
N ILE A 2 2.24 21.26 -8.48
CA ILE A 2 1.84 20.25 -7.48
C ILE A 2 2.66 19.00 -7.81
N ALA A 3 3.38 18.44 -6.83
CA ALA A 3 4.16 17.23 -7.05
C ALA A 3 3.25 16.09 -7.55
N ARG A 4 3.61 15.48 -8.67
CA ARG A 4 2.93 14.28 -9.18
C ARG A 4 3.32 13.11 -8.30
N THR A 5 2.36 12.52 -7.59
CA THR A 5 2.59 11.37 -6.71
C THR A 5 1.83 10.16 -7.22
N VAL A 6 2.28 8.97 -6.82
CA VAL A 6 1.53 7.73 -7.08
C VAL A 6 0.12 7.82 -6.52
N LYS A 7 -0.08 8.47 -5.37
CA LYS A 7 -1.41 8.77 -4.82
C LYS A 7 -2.32 9.51 -5.80
N SER A 8 -1.82 10.58 -6.44
CA SER A 8 -2.63 11.31 -7.42
C SER A 8 -2.95 10.45 -8.65
N LEU A 9 -2.02 9.61 -9.10
CA LEU A 9 -2.26 8.70 -10.20
C LEU A 9 -3.29 7.61 -9.85
N LYS A 10 -3.21 7.00 -8.67
CA LYS A 10 -4.20 6.02 -8.19
C LYS A 10 -5.60 6.63 -8.06
N LEU A 11 -5.68 7.89 -7.61
CA LEU A 11 -6.93 8.64 -7.57
C LEU A 11 -7.50 8.91 -8.98
N ASP A 12 -6.64 9.28 -9.93
CA ASP A 12 -7.05 9.46 -11.33
C ASP A 12 -7.51 8.12 -11.94
N LEU A 13 -6.80 7.02 -11.67
CA LEU A 13 -7.20 5.68 -12.09
C LEU A 13 -8.55 5.27 -11.50
N GLU A 14 -8.86 5.62 -10.26
CA GLU A 14 -10.18 5.34 -9.64
C GLU A 14 -11.32 6.09 -10.35
N ASN A 15 -11.06 7.26 -10.94
CA ASN A 15 -12.06 7.99 -11.72
C ASN A 15 -12.23 7.44 -13.15
N HIS A 16 -11.23 6.71 -13.65
CA HIS A 16 -11.20 6.19 -15.02
C HIS A 16 -11.37 4.68 -15.12
N THR A 17 -11.40 3.98 -13.98
CA THR A 17 -11.58 2.54 -13.86
C THR A 17 -12.63 2.23 -12.79
N ASP A 18 -13.29 1.08 -12.84
CA ASP A 18 -14.21 0.65 -11.78
C ASP A 18 -13.49 0.08 -10.53
N LEU A 19 -12.18 0.35 -10.39
CA LEU A 19 -11.34 -0.18 -9.31
C LEU A 19 -11.08 0.90 -8.24
N PRO A 20 -11.66 0.76 -7.02
CA PRO A 20 -11.38 1.68 -5.93
C PRO A 20 -9.95 1.52 -5.39
N TRP A 21 -9.40 2.51 -4.69
CA TRP A 21 -8.03 2.47 -4.12
C TRP A 21 -7.72 1.16 -3.38
N SER A 22 -8.67 0.63 -2.59
CA SER A 22 -8.54 -0.65 -1.88
C SER A 22 -8.28 -1.86 -2.78
N ALA A 23 -8.69 -1.78 -4.05
CA ALA A 23 -8.59 -2.84 -5.05
C ALA A 23 -7.45 -2.65 -6.05
N GLN A 24 -6.83 -1.47 -6.11
CA GLN A 24 -5.76 -1.18 -7.07
C GLN A 24 -4.40 -1.67 -6.58
N CYS A 25 -3.76 -2.59 -7.30
CA CYS A 25 -2.33 -2.90 -7.14
C CYS A 25 -1.57 -2.36 -8.35
N LEU A 26 -0.84 -1.25 -8.19
CA LEU A 26 -0.10 -0.60 -9.27
C LEU A 26 1.39 -0.95 -9.18
N ARG A 27 1.97 -1.46 -10.25
CA ARG A 27 3.39 -1.88 -10.33
C ARG A 27 4.03 -1.39 -11.62
N LEU A 28 5.35 -1.36 -11.67
CA LEU A 28 6.06 -1.15 -12.94
C LEU A 28 6.03 -2.43 -13.77
N CYS A 29 6.05 -2.33 -15.10
CA CYS A 29 6.24 -3.46 -16.01
C CYS A 29 7.69 -4.01 -15.98
N ILE A 30 8.27 -4.14 -14.79
CA ILE A 30 9.62 -4.67 -14.56
C ILE A 30 9.49 -5.81 -13.56
N GLU A 31 10.06 -6.96 -13.92
CA GLU A 31 10.00 -8.18 -13.13
C GLU A 31 10.52 -7.95 -11.71
N GLY A 32 9.79 -8.45 -10.72
CA GLY A 32 10.15 -8.35 -9.31
C GLY A 32 9.89 -6.99 -8.65
N THR A 33 9.24 -6.04 -9.33
CA THR A 33 8.89 -4.76 -8.69
C THR A 33 7.71 -4.90 -7.71
N PRO A 34 7.84 -4.35 -6.48
CA PRO A 34 6.76 -4.31 -5.52
C PRO A 34 5.66 -3.33 -5.95
N GLU A 35 4.50 -3.40 -5.29
CA GLU A 35 3.46 -2.39 -5.47
C GLU A 35 4.02 -1.00 -5.19
N LEU A 36 3.76 -0.05 -6.08
CA LEU A 36 4.08 1.37 -5.92
C LEU A 36 3.23 1.97 -4.80
N PRO A 37 3.83 2.35 -3.66
CA PRO A 37 3.14 3.00 -2.57
C PRO A 37 2.73 4.43 -2.91
N ASP A 38 1.68 4.93 -2.25
CA ASP A 38 1.08 6.24 -2.52
C ASP A 38 2.05 7.42 -2.42
N TYR A 39 3.06 7.31 -1.55
CA TYR A 39 4.02 8.38 -1.27
C TYR A 39 5.13 8.52 -2.32
N PHE A 40 5.26 7.60 -3.27
CA PHE A 40 6.29 7.70 -4.31
C PHE A 40 6.06 8.92 -5.21
N CYS A 41 7.13 9.67 -5.45
CA CYS A 41 7.13 10.77 -6.40
C CYS A 41 7.21 10.22 -7.83
N LEU A 42 6.23 10.57 -8.68
CA LEU A 42 6.22 10.13 -10.08
C LEU A 42 7.37 10.72 -10.88
N ASP A 43 7.93 11.86 -10.48
CA ASP A 43 9.12 12.42 -11.14
C ASP A 43 10.38 11.56 -10.92
N ILE A 44 10.39 10.69 -9.90
CA ILE A 44 11.46 9.70 -9.68
C ILE A 44 11.20 8.44 -10.51
N VAL A 45 9.94 8.01 -10.55
CA VAL A 45 9.50 6.77 -11.24
C VAL A 45 9.50 6.94 -12.76
N VAL A 46 9.13 8.14 -13.24
CA VAL A 46 9.07 8.53 -14.65
C VAL A 46 9.83 9.86 -14.80
N PRO A 47 11.17 9.82 -14.91
CA PRO A 47 11.98 11.03 -15.00
C PRO A 47 11.58 11.86 -16.21
N ARG A 48 11.39 13.17 -16.03
CA ARG A 48 11.02 14.12 -17.10
C ARG A 48 12.02 14.18 -18.26
N SER A 49 13.25 13.68 -18.05
CA SER A 49 14.32 13.59 -19.04
C SER A 49 14.21 12.38 -19.98
N CYS A 50 13.34 11.42 -19.68
CA CYS A 50 13.12 10.27 -20.56
C CYS A 50 12.04 10.61 -21.60
N SER A 51 12.38 10.44 -22.88
CA SER A 51 11.40 10.36 -23.98
C SER A 51 10.61 9.04 -23.93
N ASP A 52 10.97 8.15 -23.02
CA ASP A 52 10.47 6.79 -22.95
C ASP A 52 9.20 6.73 -22.11
N VAL A 53 8.18 6.11 -22.69
CA VAL A 53 6.95 5.74 -21.98
C VAL A 53 7.30 4.70 -20.93
N VAL A 54 6.90 4.92 -19.68
CA VAL A 54 7.02 3.93 -18.62
C VAL A 54 5.73 3.14 -18.56
N ASP A 55 5.80 1.86 -18.90
CA ASP A 55 4.66 0.96 -18.78
C ASP A 55 4.45 0.57 -17.31
N MET A 56 3.19 0.66 -16.88
CA MET A 56 2.74 0.26 -15.55
C MET A 56 1.62 -0.76 -15.67
N ILE A 57 1.57 -1.70 -14.73
CA ILE A 57 0.51 -2.69 -14.64
C ILE A 57 -0.40 -2.30 -13.48
N LEU A 58 -1.70 -2.19 -13.77
CA LEU A 58 -2.75 -2.10 -12.76
C LEU A 58 -3.43 -3.47 -12.65
N GLU A 59 -3.22 -4.13 -11.52
CA GLU A 59 -3.85 -5.41 -11.16
C GLU A 59 -4.94 -5.20 -10.10
N ALA A 60 -6.02 -5.97 -10.20
CA ALA A 60 -7.02 -6.01 -9.14
C ALA A 60 -6.50 -6.89 -7.99
N ARG A 61 -6.48 -6.35 -6.77
CA ARG A 61 -6.20 -7.13 -5.55
C ARG A 61 -7.28 -8.20 -5.36
N SER A 62 -6.93 -9.28 -4.66
CA SER A 62 -7.88 -10.34 -4.33
C SER A 62 -9.07 -9.79 -3.53
N GLU A 63 -10.27 -10.33 -3.76
CA GLU A 63 -11.49 -9.89 -3.06
C GLU A 63 -11.36 -9.94 -1.53
N GLU A 64 -10.61 -10.92 -1.03
CA GLU A 64 -10.31 -11.07 0.38
C GLU A 64 -9.50 -9.88 0.92
N VAL A 65 -8.40 -9.51 0.26
CA VAL A 65 -7.58 -8.36 0.63
C VAL A 65 -8.41 -7.08 0.57
N VAL A 66 -9.18 -6.89 -0.50
CA VAL A 66 -10.04 -5.70 -0.69
C VAL A 66 -11.08 -5.59 0.42
N LYS A 67 -11.73 -6.69 0.78
CA LYS A 67 -12.72 -6.74 1.86
C LYS A 67 -12.13 -6.24 3.18
N TRP A 68 -10.93 -6.70 3.54
CA TRP A 68 -10.29 -6.33 4.79
C TRP A 68 -9.73 -4.90 4.79
N LEU A 69 -9.13 -4.45 3.68
CA LEU A 69 -8.69 -3.06 3.55
C LEU A 69 -9.86 -2.08 3.62
N ARG A 70 -11.00 -2.40 2.98
CA ARG A 70 -12.21 -1.58 3.08
C ARG A 70 -12.71 -1.49 4.51
N LYS A 71 -12.74 -2.60 5.26
CA LYS A 71 -13.11 -2.59 6.68
C LYS A 71 -12.13 -1.75 7.50
N LEU A 72 -10.82 -1.93 7.32
CA LEU A 72 -9.79 -1.19 8.04
C LEU A 72 -9.93 0.33 7.83
N MET A 73 -10.14 0.76 6.58
CA MET A 73 -10.33 2.17 6.23
C MET A 73 -11.70 2.74 6.66
N SER A 74 -12.69 1.88 6.90
CA SER A 74 -13.99 2.33 7.40
C SER A 74 -13.95 2.79 8.86
N PHE A 75 -12.91 2.40 9.62
CA PHE A 75 -12.72 2.82 11.00
C PHE A 75 -11.91 4.12 11.07
N PRO A 76 -12.43 5.19 11.69
CA PRO A 76 -11.74 6.47 11.79
C PRO A 76 -10.69 6.52 12.90
N ASP A 77 -10.76 5.60 13.87
CA ASP A 77 -9.91 5.58 15.05
C ASP A 77 -8.97 4.38 15.08
N LEU A 78 -7.80 4.59 15.68
CA LEU A 78 -6.77 3.57 15.79
C LEU A 78 -7.22 2.34 16.60
N SER A 79 -8.00 2.52 17.66
CA SER A 79 -8.35 1.43 18.56
C SER A 79 -9.24 0.40 17.85
N SER A 80 -10.14 0.87 16.99
CA SER A 80 -10.98 0.01 16.16
C SER A 80 -10.17 -0.68 15.05
N GLN A 81 -9.22 0.02 14.43
CA GLN A 81 -8.30 -0.59 13.47
C GLN A 81 -7.44 -1.68 14.10
N GLU A 82 -6.88 -1.42 15.28
CA GLU A 82 -6.08 -2.38 16.05
C GLU A 82 -6.89 -3.61 16.43
N ARG A 83 -8.11 -3.42 16.94
CA ARG A 83 -9.00 -4.54 17.28
C ARG A 83 -9.28 -5.41 16.07
N LEU A 84 -9.54 -4.80 14.91
CA LEU A 84 -9.78 -5.51 13.66
C LEU A 84 -8.56 -6.37 13.28
N LEU A 85 -7.37 -5.78 13.32
CA LEU A 85 -6.12 -6.49 13.02
C LEU A 85 -5.82 -7.59 14.04
N GLU A 86 -6.13 -7.39 15.32
CA GLU A 86 -5.84 -8.38 16.35
C GLU A 86 -6.80 -9.58 16.34
N GLN A 87 -8.09 -9.34 16.04
CA GLN A 87 -9.15 -10.32 16.31
C GLN A 87 -9.83 -10.86 15.05
N ASP A 88 -9.99 -10.04 14.00
CA ASP A 88 -10.86 -10.37 12.89
C ASP A 88 -10.10 -10.73 11.60
N VAL A 89 -8.95 -10.08 11.36
CA VAL A 89 -8.15 -10.32 10.15
C VAL A 89 -7.52 -11.71 10.21
N PRO A 90 -7.72 -12.56 9.17
CA PRO A 90 -7.11 -13.88 9.09
C PRO A 90 -5.57 -13.79 9.18
N PRO A 91 -4.91 -14.66 9.97
CA PRO A 91 -3.47 -14.59 10.20
C PRO A 91 -2.65 -14.74 8.91
N GLU A 92 -3.19 -15.43 7.90
CA GLU A 92 -2.55 -15.63 6.59
C GLU A 92 -2.35 -14.30 5.84
N LEU A 93 -3.19 -13.29 6.10
CA LEU A 93 -3.04 -11.96 5.49
C LEU A 93 -1.85 -11.18 6.04
N PHE A 94 -1.36 -11.50 7.24
CA PHE A 94 -0.15 -10.86 7.77
C PHE A 94 1.13 -11.29 7.06
N GLY A 95 1.09 -12.41 6.32
CA GLY A 95 2.14 -12.83 5.38
C GLY A 95 1.92 -12.31 3.95
N ASN A 96 0.80 -11.65 3.67
CA ASN A 96 0.49 -11.10 2.35
C ASN A 96 1.08 -9.69 2.18
N ALA A 97 2.05 -9.55 1.28
CA ALA A 97 2.74 -8.28 1.06
C ALA A 97 1.81 -7.15 0.57
N GLU A 98 0.82 -7.43 -0.29
CA GLU A 98 -0.11 -6.42 -0.81
C GLU A 98 -1.01 -5.86 0.30
N PHE A 99 -1.52 -6.76 1.14
CA PHE A 99 -2.29 -6.38 2.31
C PHE A 99 -1.44 -5.54 3.26
N MET A 100 -0.23 -5.99 3.59
CA MET A 100 0.65 -5.30 4.53
C MET A 100 1.11 -3.93 4.03
N LEU A 101 1.47 -3.80 2.74
CA LEU A 101 1.83 -2.52 2.13
C LEU A 101 0.69 -1.50 2.22
N SER A 102 -0.54 -1.94 1.98
CA SER A 102 -1.73 -1.08 2.02
C SER A 102 -2.15 -0.75 3.45
N ALA A 103 -2.15 -1.74 4.35
CA ALA A 103 -2.50 -1.57 5.76
C ALA A 103 -1.52 -0.61 6.46
N CYS A 104 -0.23 -0.67 6.14
CA CYS A 104 0.78 0.24 6.69
C CYS A 104 0.61 1.70 6.24
N GLN A 105 -0.04 1.95 5.09
CA GLN A 105 -0.31 3.31 4.61
C GLN A 105 -1.48 3.98 5.35
N CYS A 106 -2.38 3.20 5.97
CA CYS A 106 -3.59 3.72 6.63
C CYS A 106 -3.71 3.39 8.13
N CYS A 107 -2.85 2.52 8.67
CA CYS A 107 -2.83 2.13 10.07
C CYS A 107 -1.39 2.08 10.62
N ASN A 108 -1.14 2.81 11.71
CA ASN A 108 0.21 3.00 12.25
C ASN A 108 0.79 1.77 12.99
N THR A 109 -0.06 0.83 13.38
CA THR A 109 0.33 -0.39 14.08
C THR A 109 0.23 -1.64 13.21
N ALA A 110 -0.12 -1.50 11.92
CA ALA A 110 -0.19 -2.63 10.99
C ALA A 110 1.11 -3.44 10.97
N LEU A 111 2.27 -2.78 10.94
CA LEU A 111 3.58 -3.44 10.92
C LEU A 111 3.82 -4.39 12.11
N ARG A 112 3.22 -4.10 13.28
CA ARG A 112 3.29 -4.98 14.47
C ARG A 112 2.74 -6.37 14.22
N TYR A 113 1.77 -6.51 13.31
CA TYR A 113 1.09 -7.77 13.04
C TYR A 113 1.71 -8.55 11.89
N ALA A 114 2.50 -7.89 11.02
CA ALA A 114 3.16 -8.51 9.88
C ALA A 114 3.92 -9.79 10.27
N GLU A 115 3.99 -10.76 9.37
CA GLU A 115 4.86 -11.91 9.55
C GLU A 115 6.33 -11.47 9.63
N VAL A 116 7.18 -12.22 10.33
CA VAL A 116 8.59 -11.88 10.56
C VAL A 116 9.35 -11.60 9.25
N GLY A 117 9.04 -12.33 8.18
CA GLY A 117 9.65 -12.08 6.86
C GLY A 117 9.31 -10.69 6.30
N LEU A 118 8.08 -10.20 6.52
CA LEU A 118 7.63 -8.90 6.04
C LEU A 118 8.01 -7.75 6.96
N ARG A 119 8.24 -7.98 8.26
CA ARG A 119 8.79 -6.94 9.17
C ARG A 119 10.17 -6.47 8.77
N HIS A 120 10.95 -7.33 8.13
CA HIS A 120 12.25 -6.97 7.57
C HIS A 120 12.19 -6.59 6.08
N SER A 121 10.99 -6.61 5.47
CA SER A 121 10.83 -6.20 4.08
C SER A 121 10.96 -4.69 3.98
N PHE A 122 11.95 -4.24 3.21
CA PHE A 122 12.24 -2.83 3.02
C PHE A 122 10.99 -2.06 2.56
N ASP A 123 10.23 -2.59 1.61
CA ASP A 123 9.07 -1.91 1.05
C ASP A 123 7.94 -1.74 2.08
N VAL A 124 7.71 -2.77 2.90
CA VAL A 124 6.66 -2.77 3.94
C VAL A 124 7.04 -1.82 5.08
N VAL A 125 8.29 -1.88 5.55
CA VAL A 125 8.78 -0.98 6.60
C VAL A 125 8.79 0.46 6.11
N LEU A 126 9.26 0.71 4.89
CA LEU A 126 9.28 2.05 4.32
C LEU A 126 7.86 2.61 4.19
N ALA A 127 6.89 1.79 3.76
CA ALA A 127 5.50 2.19 3.73
C ALA A 127 4.95 2.60 5.11
N ALA A 128 5.28 1.83 6.15
CA ALA A 128 4.85 2.15 7.51
C ALA A 128 5.53 3.44 8.04
N VAL A 129 6.85 3.57 7.87
CA VAL A 129 7.64 4.70 8.40
C VAL A 129 7.33 6.01 7.68
N ASN A 130 7.02 5.95 6.38
CA ASN A 130 6.68 7.14 5.62
C ASN A 130 5.40 7.84 6.16
N HIS A 131 4.47 7.06 6.69
CA HIS A 131 3.24 7.59 7.31
C HIS A 131 3.39 7.78 8.82
N TYR A 132 4.18 6.92 9.48
CA TYR A 132 4.30 6.89 10.94
C TYR A 132 5.72 6.56 11.37
N GLY A 133 6.53 7.57 11.69
CA GLY A 133 7.95 7.37 12.06
C GLY A 133 8.19 6.41 13.24
N LEU A 134 7.21 6.25 14.13
CA LEU A 134 7.28 5.30 15.25
C LEU A 134 7.05 3.84 14.84
N ALA A 135 6.66 3.55 13.59
CA ALA A 135 6.48 2.19 13.10
C ALA A 135 7.78 1.38 13.15
N LEU A 136 8.94 2.04 13.04
CA LEU A 136 10.25 1.40 13.03
C LEU A 136 10.54 0.56 14.29
N GLN A 137 9.86 0.82 15.42
CA GLN A 137 9.99 -0.02 16.63
C GLN A 137 9.54 -1.47 16.42
N TRP A 138 8.79 -1.75 15.35
CA TRP A 138 8.23 -3.06 15.03
C TRP A 138 8.95 -3.76 13.86
N ALA A 139 9.97 -3.11 13.28
CA ALA A 139 10.78 -3.64 12.18
C ALA A 139 11.97 -4.48 12.69
#